data_AF-A0A2U8PJS6-F1
#
_entry.id   AF-A0A2U8PJS6-F1
#
_cell.length_a   1.000
_cell.length_b   1.000
_cell.length_c   1.000
_cell.angle_alpha   90.00
_cell.angle_beta   90.00
_cell.angle_gamma   90.00
#
_symmetry.space_group_name_H-M   'P 1'
#
loop_
_entity.id
_entity.type
_entity.pdbx_description
1 polymer ?
#
loop_
_entity_poly.entity_id
_entity_poly.type
_entity_poly.pdbx_seq_one_letter_code
_entity_poly.pdbx_strand_id
1 'polypeptide(L)'
;MRLRFWVAGPALVLLEGFLGGAALAAEECQAKSTSMDDIVVALNAAPGCERAMKQFEACAYGASGDVQFGEVVEKKCEADFIGQLQPPQKLSYQRELRVCDQKYRSKSGTMYISATAFCRAEVAQRYSQRALKAGRAGR
;
A
#
# COMPACT_ATOMS: atom_id res chain seq x y z
N MET A 1 -48.68 42.63 -4.05
CA MET A 1 -48.40 44.07 -3.92
C MET A 1 -46.89 44.28 -4.03
N ARG A 2 -46.49 45.43 -4.57
CA ARG A 2 -45.14 45.95 -4.91
C ARG A 2 -44.19 45.91 -3.67
N LEU A 3 -42.85 45.98 -3.70
CA LEU A 3 -41.83 46.65 -4.53
C LEU A 3 -40.51 45.83 -4.40
N ARG A 4 -39.71 45.58 -5.44
CA ARG A 4 -38.76 46.44 -6.19
C ARG A 4 -37.48 46.86 -5.41
N PHE A 5 -36.38 46.28 -5.88
CA PHE A 5 -34.99 46.77 -6.01
C PHE A 5 -34.13 46.99 -4.76
N TRP A 6 -32.94 46.39 -4.74
CA TRP A 6 -31.69 47.10 -5.03
C TRP A 6 -30.52 46.12 -5.22
N VAL A 7 -29.80 46.26 -6.34
CA VAL A 7 -28.49 45.64 -6.59
C VAL A 7 -27.46 46.77 -6.60
N ALA A 8 -26.44 46.69 -5.74
CA ALA A 8 -25.14 47.36 -5.83
C ALA A 8 -24.28 46.71 -4.74
N GLY A 9 -23.32 45.84 -5.02
CA GLY A 9 -22.01 46.13 -5.59
C GLY A 9 -20.95 45.50 -4.65
N PRO A 10 -19.79 45.07 -5.16
CA PRO A 10 -18.99 44.01 -4.58
C PRO A 10 -17.99 44.53 -3.54
N ALA A 11 -17.81 43.80 -2.44
CA ALA A 11 -16.62 43.93 -1.59
C ALA A 11 -15.90 42.58 -1.62
N LEU A 12 -14.87 42.50 -2.48
CA LEU A 12 -13.83 41.49 -2.39
C LEU A 12 -13.23 41.57 -0.98
N VAL A 13 -13.60 40.64 -0.11
CA VAL A 13 -12.83 40.35 1.10
C VAL A 13 -11.78 39.32 0.70
N LEU A 14 -10.53 39.77 0.78
CA LEU A 14 -9.31 39.05 0.48
C LEU A 14 -9.30 37.70 1.21
N LEU A 15 -9.36 36.60 0.45
CA LEU A 15 -8.97 35.27 0.89
C LEU A 15 -7.44 35.25 0.98
N GLU A 16 -6.88 35.73 2.08
CA GLU A 16 -5.46 35.53 2.37
C GLU A 16 -5.25 34.16 3.04
N GLY A 17 -4.77 33.21 2.23
CA GLY A 17 -3.66 32.36 2.63
C GLY A 17 -3.94 31.20 3.57
N PHE A 18 -4.84 30.27 3.21
CA PHE A 18 -4.76 28.88 3.69
C PHE A 18 -4.18 27.99 2.60
N LEU A 19 -2.90 28.18 2.29
CA LEU A 19 -2.10 27.27 1.45
C LEU A 19 -0.99 26.63 2.30
N GLY A 20 -1.38 26.08 3.44
CA GLY A 20 -0.61 25.02 4.10
C GLY A 20 -0.86 23.71 3.36
N GLY A 21 -0.24 23.56 2.18
CA GLY A 21 -0.18 22.26 1.54
C GLY A 21 0.56 21.31 2.47
N ALA A 22 -0.14 20.35 3.06
CA ALA A 22 0.52 19.22 3.70
C ALA A 22 1.29 18.49 2.59
N ALA A 23 2.59 18.78 2.47
CA ALA A 23 3.49 17.87 1.80
C ALA A 23 3.38 16.56 2.59
N LEU A 24 2.66 15.59 2.04
CA LEU A 24 2.81 14.21 2.45
C LEU A 24 4.28 13.89 2.11
N ALA A 25 5.16 14.03 3.10
CA ALA A 25 6.51 13.55 3.00
C ALA A 25 6.38 12.07 2.63
N ALA A 26 6.75 11.71 1.41
CA ALA A 26 6.92 10.31 1.06
C ALA A 26 7.93 9.76 2.06
N GLU A 27 7.56 8.69 2.78
CA GLU A 27 8.54 8.03 3.64
C GLU A 27 9.73 7.65 2.76
N GLU A 28 10.93 8.07 3.17
CA GLU A 28 12.15 7.76 2.42
C GLU A 28 12.49 6.27 2.55
N CYS A 29 13.01 5.69 1.47
CA CYS A 29 13.49 4.32 1.47
C CYS A 29 14.67 4.17 2.44
N GLN A 30 14.42 3.64 3.64
CA GLN A 30 15.43 3.32 4.67
C GLN A 30 16.33 2.13 4.34
N ALA A 31 16.72 1.95 3.08
CA ALA A 31 17.76 1.02 2.66
C ALA A 31 19.12 1.73 2.62
N LYS A 32 20.21 0.96 2.70
CA LYS A 32 21.57 1.51 2.63
C LYS A 32 21.86 2.20 1.29
N SER A 33 21.23 1.72 0.22
CA SER A 33 21.26 2.31 -1.11
C SER A 33 20.01 1.94 -1.90
N THR A 34 19.88 2.47 -3.11
CA THR A 34 18.81 2.07 -4.05
C THR A 34 19.11 0.74 -4.75
N SER A 35 20.16 0.01 -4.37
CA SER A 35 20.44 -1.31 -4.92
C SER A 35 19.39 -2.33 -4.47
N MET A 36 19.09 -3.29 -5.33
CA MET A 36 18.05 -4.29 -5.06
C MET A 36 18.38 -5.12 -3.81
N ASP A 37 19.64 -5.51 -3.62
CA ASP A 37 20.09 -6.31 -2.48
C ASP A 37 19.95 -5.55 -1.15
N ASP A 38 20.35 -4.27 -1.11
CA ASP A 38 20.22 -3.45 0.10
C ASP A 38 18.74 -3.22 0.46
N ILE A 39 17.87 -3.07 -0.53
CA ILE A 39 16.42 -2.95 -0.31
C ILE A 39 15.86 -4.27 0.23
N VAL A 40 16.22 -5.42 -0.35
CA VAL A 40 15.79 -6.74 0.15
C VAL A 40 16.27 -6.97 1.59
N VAL A 41 17.49 -6.57 1.93
CA VAL A 41 18.00 -6.64 3.31
C VAL A 41 17.15 -5.77 4.24
N ALA A 42 16.83 -4.54 3.85
CA ALA A 42 15.98 -3.65 4.64
C ALA A 42 14.56 -4.21 4.84
N LEU A 43 13.94 -4.76 3.79
CA LEU A 43 12.62 -5.39 3.86
C LEU A 43 12.62 -6.61 4.80
N ASN A 44 13.67 -7.44 4.74
CA ASN A 44 13.81 -8.58 5.64
C ASN A 44 14.03 -8.14 7.09
N ALA A 45 14.76 -7.04 7.33
CA ALA A 45 15.01 -6.50 8.66
C ALA A 45 13.79 -5.81 9.29
N ALA A 46 12.80 -5.39 8.48
CA ALA A 46 11.62 -4.69 8.97
C ALA A 46 10.86 -5.52 10.05
N PRO A 47 10.42 -4.91 11.17
CA PRO A 47 9.72 -5.65 12.22
C PRO A 47 8.24 -5.83 11.85
N GLY A 48 7.92 -7.01 11.33
CA GLY A 48 6.56 -7.45 10.98
C GLY A 48 6.05 -6.93 9.64
N CYS A 49 4.83 -7.35 9.30
CA CYS A 49 4.16 -7.07 8.02
C CYS A 49 4.02 -5.57 7.71
N GLU A 50 3.43 -4.79 8.63
CA GLU A 50 3.13 -3.37 8.39
C GLU A 50 4.37 -2.52 8.11
N ARG A 51 5.46 -2.80 8.82
CA ARG A 51 6.72 -2.08 8.60
C ARG A 51 7.37 -2.49 7.29
N ALA A 52 7.26 -3.76 6.91
CA ALA A 52 7.75 -4.24 5.62
C ALA A 52 6.95 -3.64 4.44
N MET A 53 5.62 -3.50 4.56
CA MET A 53 4.78 -2.84 3.56
C MET A 53 5.15 -1.37 3.38
N LYS A 54 5.26 -0.60 4.47
CA LYS A 54 5.71 0.81 4.40
C LYS A 54 7.08 0.96 3.74
N GLN A 55 8.00 0.07 4.09
CA GLN A 55 9.34 0.05 3.51
C GLN A 55 9.29 -0.27 2.00
N PHE A 56 8.41 -1.17 1.57
CA PHE A 56 8.23 -1.48 0.16
C PHE A 56 7.62 -0.31 -0.61
N GLU A 57 6.59 0.34 -0.08
CA GLU A 57 6.02 1.56 -0.66
C GLU A 57 7.08 2.66 -0.85
N ALA A 58 7.97 2.82 0.15
CA ALA A 58 9.05 3.80 0.12
C ALA A 58 10.17 3.44 -0.88
N CYS A 59 10.49 2.15 -1.04
CA CYS A 59 11.64 1.68 -1.85
C CYS A 59 11.31 1.23 -3.26
N ALA A 60 10.03 1.15 -3.62
CA ALA A 60 9.63 0.57 -4.89
C ALA A 60 10.23 1.31 -6.10
N TYR A 61 10.61 0.52 -7.10
CA TYR A 61 11.07 1.05 -8.38
C TYR A 61 9.93 1.47 -9.30
N GLY A 62 8.70 0.99 -9.06
CA GLY A 62 7.61 1.07 -10.03
C GLY A 62 7.88 0.19 -11.26
N ALA A 63 8.66 -0.87 -11.11
CA ALA A 63 9.15 -1.72 -12.20
C ALA A 63 9.31 -3.19 -11.77
N SER A 64 9.91 -4.02 -12.63
CA SER A 64 9.99 -5.47 -12.40
C SER A 64 10.82 -5.89 -11.17
N GLY A 65 11.69 -5.02 -10.64
CA GLY A 65 12.40 -5.30 -9.37
C GLY A 65 11.44 -5.45 -8.18
N ASP A 66 10.28 -4.79 -8.24
CA ASP A 66 9.26 -4.85 -7.19
C ASP A 66 8.65 -6.24 -7.01
N VAL A 67 8.83 -7.15 -7.97
CA VAL A 67 8.45 -8.57 -7.81
C VAL A 67 9.17 -9.19 -6.62
N GLN A 68 10.48 -8.97 -6.52
CA GLN A 68 11.28 -9.52 -5.42
C GLN A 68 10.94 -8.83 -4.09
N PHE A 69 10.75 -7.50 -4.13
CA PHE A 69 10.36 -6.75 -2.94
C PHE A 69 9.00 -7.20 -2.42
N GLY A 70 8.00 -7.29 -3.31
CA GLY A 70 6.66 -7.74 -3.00
C GLY A 70 6.62 -9.17 -2.47
N GLU A 71 7.42 -10.10 -3.01
CA GLU A 71 7.50 -11.47 -2.49
C GLU A 71 8.07 -11.53 -1.06
N VAL A 72 9.10 -10.74 -0.76
CA VAL A 72 9.66 -10.64 0.60
C VAL A 72 8.60 -10.16 1.57
N VAL A 73 7.85 -9.12 1.19
CA VAL A 73 6.79 -8.57 2.04
C VAL A 73 5.59 -9.53 2.16
N GLU A 74 5.18 -10.17 1.07
CA GLU A 74 4.12 -11.20 1.06
C GLU A 74 4.44 -12.28 2.10
N LYS A 75 5.65 -12.87 2.04
CA LYS A 75 6.12 -13.88 3.01
C LYS A 75 6.17 -13.35 4.45
N LYS A 76 6.61 -12.10 4.62
CA LYS A 76 6.65 -11.44 5.94
C LYS A 76 5.26 -11.34 6.56
N CYS A 77 4.27 -10.98 5.75
CA CYS A 77 2.88 -10.88 6.17
C CYS A 77 2.23 -12.25 6.39
N GLU A 78 2.55 -13.24 5.56
CA GLU A 78 2.09 -14.62 5.72
C GLU A 78 2.48 -15.23 7.06
N ALA A 79 3.63 -14.86 7.63
CA ALA A 79 4.09 -15.36 8.93
C ALA A 79 3.06 -15.11 10.06
N ASP A 80 2.21 -14.09 9.94
CA ASP A 80 1.21 -13.77 10.97
C ASP A 80 -0.02 -14.70 10.94
N PHE A 81 -0.32 -15.35 9.80
CA PHE A 81 -1.60 -16.03 9.61
C PHE A 81 -1.53 -17.40 8.91
N ILE A 82 -0.55 -17.65 8.05
CA ILE A 82 -0.58 -18.80 7.13
C ILE A 82 -0.59 -20.15 7.85
N GLY A 83 0.10 -20.23 8.99
CA GLY A 83 0.14 -21.42 9.85
C GLY A 83 -1.17 -21.70 10.59
N GLN A 84 -2.03 -20.69 10.75
CA GLN A 84 -3.30 -20.78 11.47
C GLN A 84 -4.50 -21.04 10.55
N LEU A 85 -4.31 -20.90 9.23
CA LEU A 85 -5.39 -21.08 8.25
C LEU A 85 -5.74 -22.56 8.04
N GLN A 86 -7.04 -22.84 8.04
CA GLN A 86 -7.60 -24.09 7.56
C GLN A 86 -7.53 -24.19 6.02
N PRO A 87 -7.58 -25.40 5.43
CA PRO A 87 -7.45 -25.56 3.98
C PRO A 87 -8.42 -24.69 3.14
N PRO A 88 -9.71 -24.53 3.49
CA PRO A 88 -10.60 -23.63 2.75
C PRO A 88 -10.16 -22.17 2.80
N GLN A 89 -9.59 -21.71 3.93
CA GLN A 89 -9.11 -20.34 4.07
C GLN A 89 -7.84 -20.10 3.26
N LYS A 90 -6.93 -21.09 3.21
CA LYS A 90 -5.75 -21.06 2.33
C LYS A 90 -6.16 -20.97 0.85
N LEU A 91 -7.19 -21.72 0.45
CA LEU A 91 -7.73 -21.65 -0.91
C LEU A 91 -8.31 -20.26 -1.22
N SER A 92 -9.04 -19.65 -0.29
CA SER A 92 -9.55 -18.28 -0.47
C SER A 92 -8.43 -17.27 -0.64
N TYR A 93 -7.39 -17.33 0.21
CA TYR A 93 -6.21 -16.48 0.09
C TYR A 93 -5.51 -16.64 -1.27
N GLN A 94 -5.25 -17.88 -1.70
CA GLN A 94 -4.67 -18.17 -3.01
C GLN A 94 -5.54 -17.71 -4.19
N ARG A 95 -6.86 -17.65 -4.03
CA ARG A 95 -7.75 -17.09 -5.06
C ARG A 95 -7.59 -15.58 -5.15
N GLU A 96 -7.48 -14.87 -4.02
CA GLU A 96 -7.23 -13.42 -4.03
C GLU A 96 -5.88 -13.08 -4.69
N LEU A 97 -4.82 -13.84 -4.40
CA LEU A 97 -3.52 -13.68 -5.08
C LEU A 97 -3.65 -13.90 -6.60
N ARG A 98 -4.40 -14.94 -7.02
CA ARG A 98 -4.64 -15.21 -8.45
C ARG A 98 -5.43 -14.11 -9.15
N VAL A 99 -6.29 -13.38 -8.43
CA VAL A 99 -6.98 -12.21 -8.97
C VAL A 99 -5.97 -11.10 -9.28
N CYS A 100 -4.97 -10.87 -8.43
CA CYS A 100 -3.88 -9.94 -8.71
C CYS A 100 -3.11 -10.33 -9.97
N ASP A 101 -2.72 -11.61 -10.08
CA ASP A 101 -1.97 -12.11 -11.24
C ASP A 101 -2.75 -11.95 -12.55
N GLN A 102 -4.08 -12.11 -12.50
CA GLN A 102 -4.94 -11.98 -13.68
C GLN A 102 -5.20 -10.53 -14.07
N LYS A 103 -5.24 -9.60 -13.11
CA LYS A 103 -5.64 -8.20 -13.33
C LYS A 103 -4.80 -7.51 -14.41
N TYR A 104 -3.51 -7.82 -14.46
CA TYR A 104 -2.55 -7.16 -15.37
C TYR A 104 -1.94 -8.08 -16.42
N ARG A 105 -2.37 -9.34 -16.52
CA ARG A 105 -1.74 -10.36 -17.39
C ARG A 105 -1.66 -10.01 -18.88
N SER A 106 -2.56 -9.17 -19.37
CA SER A 106 -2.63 -8.75 -20.78
C SER A 106 -2.05 -7.36 -21.01
N LYS A 107 -1.45 -6.75 -19.98
CA LYS A 107 -0.80 -5.45 -20.07
C LYS A 107 0.70 -5.66 -20.29
N SER A 108 1.29 -4.77 -21.07
CA SER A 108 2.74 -4.76 -21.36
C SER A 108 3.42 -3.64 -20.57
N GLY A 109 4.66 -3.88 -20.16
CA GLY A 109 5.48 -2.91 -19.43
C GLY A 109 5.69 -3.27 -17.96
N THR A 110 6.85 -2.90 -17.43
CA THR A 110 7.31 -3.26 -16.08
C THR A 110 6.48 -2.60 -14.98
N MET A 111 5.84 -1.47 -15.25
CA MET A 111 4.91 -0.82 -14.33
C MET A 111 3.76 -1.76 -13.92
N TYR A 112 3.20 -2.53 -14.85
CA TYR A 112 2.12 -3.47 -14.55
C TYR A 112 2.60 -4.71 -13.80
N ILE A 113 3.89 -5.06 -13.97
CA ILE A 113 4.55 -6.10 -13.17
C ILE A 113 4.67 -5.65 -11.72
N SER A 114 5.14 -4.41 -11.50
CA SER A 114 5.17 -3.79 -10.16
C SER A 114 3.78 -3.73 -9.53
N ALA A 115 2.77 -3.28 -10.29
CA ALA A 115 1.40 -3.22 -9.79
C ALA A 115 0.83 -4.60 -9.39
N THR A 116 1.28 -5.68 -10.03
CA THR A 116 0.94 -7.06 -9.62
C THR A 116 1.60 -7.40 -8.28
N ALA A 117 2.88 -7.08 -8.10
CA ALA A 117 3.61 -7.33 -6.87
C ALA A 117 2.99 -6.58 -5.67
N PHE A 118 2.66 -5.30 -5.84
CA PHE A 118 1.92 -4.52 -4.83
C PHE A 118 0.57 -5.14 -4.48
N CYS A 119 -0.23 -5.51 -5.48
CA CYS A 119 -1.54 -6.12 -5.25
C CYS A 119 -1.44 -7.37 -4.36
N ARG A 120 -0.44 -8.23 -4.62
CA ARG A 120 -0.22 -9.44 -3.82
C ARG A 120 0.21 -9.12 -2.39
N ALA A 121 1.17 -8.21 -2.22
CA ALA A 121 1.64 -7.78 -0.91
C ALA A 121 0.50 -7.16 -0.06
N GLU A 122 -0.36 -6.33 -0.68
CA GLU A 122 -1.55 -5.77 -0.03
C GLU A 122 -2.58 -6.84 0.37
N VAL A 123 -2.79 -7.89 -0.43
CA VAL A 123 -3.64 -9.03 -0.05
C VAL A 123 -3.08 -9.68 1.21
N ALA A 124 -1.78 -9.99 1.24
CA ALA A 124 -1.13 -10.58 2.40
C ALA A 124 -1.21 -9.65 3.64
N GLN A 125 -1.01 -8.35 3.46
CA GLN A 125 -1.14 -7.35 4.53
C GLN A 125 -2.54 -7.37 5.16
N ARG A 126 -3.61 -7.34 4.35
CA ARG A 126 -4.98 -7.39 4.88
C ARG A 126 -5.23 -8.67 5.68
N TYR A 127 -4.67 -9.81 5.25
CA TYR A 127 -4.79 -11.07 5.98
C TYR A 127 -4.03 -11.04 7.31
N SER A 128 -2.80 -10.51 7.32
CA SER A 128 -2.03 -10.27 8.54
C SER A 128 -2.81 -9.37 9.53
N GLN A 129 -3.32 -8.23 9.08
CA GLN A 129 -4.12 -7.32 9.91
C GLN A 129 -5.33 -8.00 10.54
N ARG A 130 -6.07 -8.80 9.77
CA ARG A 130 -7.22 -9.57 10.26
C ARG A 130 -6.82 -10.59 11.31
N ALA A 131 -5.74 -11.35 11.07
CA ALA A 131 -5.25 -12.35 12.00
C ALA A 131 -4.74 -11.73 13.31
N LEU A 132 -3.92 -10.67 13.22
CA LEU A 132 -3.41 -9.96 14.39
C LEU A 132 -4.53 -9.30 15.20
N LYS A 133 -5.56 -8.75 14.54
CA LYS A 133 -6.75 -8.21 15.22
C LYS A 133 -7.51 -9.30 15.97
N ALA A 134 -7.73 -10.46 15.34
CA ALA A 134 -8.38 -11.61 15.98
C ALA A 134 -7.58 -12.12 17.20
N GLY A 135 -6.26 -12.24 17.08
CA GLY A 135 -5.37 -12.68 18.17
C GLY A 135 -5.19 -11.66 19.30
N ARG A 136 -5.52 -10.38 19.08
CA ARG A 136 -5.60 -9.36 20.15
C ARG A 136 -6.94 -9.39 20.87
N ALA A 137 -8.03 -9.70 20.18
CA ALA A 137 -9.36 -9.78 20.80
C ALA A 137 -9.57 -11.03 21.67
N GLY A 138 -8.78 -12.09 21.45
CA GLY A 138 -8.79 -13.32 22.26
C GLY A 138 -7.81 -13.34 23.44
N ARG A 139 -7.08 -12.25 23.69
CA ARG A 139 -6.18 -12.07 24.85
C ARG A 139 -6.81 -11.11 25.85
#